data_AF-A0A343JAC7-F1
#
_entry.id   AF-A0A343JAC7-F1
#
_cell.length_a   1.000
_cell.length_b   1.000
_cell.length_c   1.000
_cell.angle_alpha   90.00
_cell.angle_beta   90.00
_cell.angle_gamma   90.00
#
_symmetry.space_group_name_H-M   'P 1'
#
loop_
_entity.id
_entity.type
_entity.pdbx_description
1 polymer ?
#
loop_
_entity_poly.entity_id
_entity_poly.type
_entity_poly.pdbx_seq_one_letter_code
_entity_poly.pdbx_strand_id
1 'polypeptide(L)' 'MNYENINIDEVIKRINELAKKSKEEGLNDIEKAEQQKLRRIYIDNIKGSLKAHLENIELKKKN' A
#
# COMPACT_ATOMS: atom_id res chain seq x y z
N MET A 1 -5.68 10.84 -9.92
CA MET A 1 -6.20 9.50 -9.55
C MET A 1 -6.79 9.67 -8.16
N ASN A 2 -8.11 9.75 -8.05
CA ASN A 2 -8.78 9.98 -6.77
C ASN A 2 -8.86 8.65 -6.03
N TYR A 3 -8.06 8.51 -4.98
CA TYR A 3 -7.99 7.33 -4.13
C TYR A 3 -8.87 7.46 -2.87
N GLU A 4 -9.81 8.41 -2.85
CA GLU A 4 -10.54 8.84 -1.66
C GLU A 4 -11.50 7.79 -1.04
N ASN A 5 -11.68 6.63 -1.68
CA ASN A 5 -12.57 5.58 -1.19
C ASN A 5 -11.96 4.16 -1.27
N ILE A 6 -10.64 4.03 -1.10
CA ILE A 6 -10.00 2.72 -1.07
C ILE A 6 -9.78 2.27 0.37
N ASN A 7 -10.42 1.16 0.75
CA ASN A 7 -10.13 0.49 2.02
C ASN A 7 -8.77 -0.22 1.93
N ILE A 8 -7.81 0.28 2.70
CA ILE A 8 -6.43 -0.25 2.71
C ILE A 8 -6.35 -1.68 3.24
N ASP A 9 -7.23 -2.09 4.14
CA ASP A 9 -7.25 -3.46 4.66
C ASP A 9 -7.65 -4.45 3.56
N GLU A 10 -8.60 -4.08 2.70
CA GLU A 10 -9.00 -4.88 1.54
C GLU A 10 -7.88 -4.98 0.51
N VAL A 11 -7.15 -3.88 0.27
CA VAL A 11 -5.96 -3.86 -0.60
C VAL A 11 -4.88 -4.81 -0.08
N ILE A 12 -4.58 -4.75 1.21
CA ILE A 12 -3.59 -5.63 1.84
C ILE A 12 -4.02 -7.09 1.74
N LYS A 13 -5.28 -7.40 2.04
CA LYS A 13 -5.83 -8.74 1.93
C LYS A 13 -5.68 -9.28 0.50
N ARG A 14 -6.04 -8.47 -0.50
CA ARG A 14 -5.93 -8.86 -1.91
C ARG A 14 -4.49 -9.06 -2.38
N ILE A 15 -3.57 -8.20 -1.93
CA ILE A 15 -2.12 -8.37 -2.20
C ILE A 15 -1.62 -9.71 -1.64
N ASN A 16 -2.05 -10.10 -0.43
CA ASN A 16 -1.68 -11.35 0.21
C ASN A 16 -2.26 -12.57 -0.49
N GLU A 17 -3.52 -12.51 -0.95
CA GLU A 17 -4.14 -13.54 -1.77
C GLU A 17 -3.35 -13.77 -3.08
N LEU A 18 -3.03 -12.69 -3.80
CA LEU A 18 -2.23 -12.76 -5.02
C LEU A 18 -0.80 -13.25 -4.75
N ALA A 19 -0.21 -12.88 -3.61
CA ALA A 19 1.13 -13.37 -3.22
C ALA A 19 1.12 -14.87 -2.91
N LYS A 20 0.09 -15.36 -2.21
CA LYS A 20 -0.09 -16.79 -1.96
C LYS A 20 -0.26 -17.57 -3.26
N LYS A 21 -1.16 -17.08 -4.13
CA LYS A 21 -1.38 -17.65 -5.47
C LYS A 21 -0.11 -17.68 -6.31
N SER A 22 0.65 -16.58 -6.32
CA SER A 22 1.94 -16.49 -7.02
C SER A 22 2.95 -17.54 -6.55
N LYS A 23 2.89 -17.96 -5.29
CA LYS A 23 3.81 -18.96 -4.71
C LYS A 23 3.38 -20.38 -5.02
N GLU A 24 2.07 -20.65 -5.07
CA GLU A 24 1.51 -21.98 -5.25
C GLU A 24 1.39 -22.35 -6.73
N GLU A 25 0.81 -21.48 -7.55
CA GLU A 25 0.45 -21.75 -8.95
C GLU A 25 0.99 -20.71 -9.95
N GLY A 26 1.53 -19.59 -9.45
CA GLY A 26 1.96 -18.46 -10.28
C GLY A 26 0.81 -17.50 -10.59
N LEU A 27 1.15 -16.36 -11.21
CA LEU A 27 0.17 -15.35 -11.61
C LEU A 27 0.12 -15.23 -13.13
N ASN A 28 -1.08 -15.07 -13.67
CA ASN A 28 -1.25 -14.63 -15.05
C ASN A 28 -0.95 -13.12 -15.17
N ASP A 29 -0.87 -12.61 -16.40
CA ASP A 29 -0.44 -11.22 -16.63
C ASP A 29 -1.45 -10.17 -16.12
N ILE A 30 -2.74 -10.52 -16.09
CA ILE A 30 -3.79 -9.66 -15.52
C ILE A 30 -3.60 -9.56 -14.00
N GLU A 31 -3.37 -10.67 -13.33
CA GLU A 31 -3.14 -10.74 -11.89
C GLU A 31 -1.83 -10.05 -11.48
N LYS A 32 -0.77 -10.16 -12.30
CA LYS A 32 0.46 -9.39 -12.08
C LYS A 32 0.20 -7.89 -12.16
N ALA A 33 -0.55 -7.44 -13.16
CA ALA A 33 -0.91 -6.03 -13.31
C ALA A 33 -1.77 -5.54 -12.14
N GLU A 34 -2.74 -6.36 -11.71
CA GLU A 34 -3.55 -6.10 -10.50
C GLU A 34 -2.66 -5.95 -9.26
N GLN A 35 -1.76 -6.92 -9.03
CA GLN A 35 -0.87 -6.92 -7.88
C GLN A 35 0.04 -5.68 -7.86
N GLN A 36 0.59 -5.28 -9.02
CA GLN A 36 1.42 -4.08 -9.13
C GLN A 36 0.63 -2.80 -8.82
N LYS A 37 -0.59 -2.68 -9.36
CA LYS A 37 -1.48 -1.55 -9.10
C LYS A 37 -1.81 -1.43 -7.60
N LEU A 38 -2.18 -2.54 -6.97
CA LEU A 38 -2.50 -2.59 -5.54
C LEU A 38 -1.29 -2.23 -4.67
N ARG A 39 -0.10 -2.75 -4.99
CA ARG A 39 1.14 -2.40 -4.29
C ARG A 39 1.45 -0.91 -4.39
N ARG A 40 1.21 -0.29 -5.54
CA ARG A 40 1.41 1.15 -5.71
C ARG A 40 0.46 1.97 -4.83
N ILE A 41 -0.83 1.60 -4.81
CA ILE A 41 -1.84 2.24 -3.96
C ILE A 41 -1.46 2.17 -2.48
N TYR A 42 -1.00 1.00 -2.01
CA TYR A 42 -0.53 0.81 -0.64
C TYR A 42 0.67 1.71 -0.31
N ILE A 43 1.70 1.70 -1.17
CA ILE A 43 2.91 2.51 -0.96
C ILE A 43 2.58 4.01 -0.91
N ASP A 44 1.75 4.49 -1.83
CA ASP A 44 1.41 5.91 -1.90
C ASP A 44 0.60 6.35 -0.67
N ASN A 45 -0.29 5.49 -0.14
CA ASN A 45 -0.99 5.73 1.12
C ASN A 45 -0.04 5.78 2.33
N ILE A 46 0.85 4.80 2.45
CA ILE A 46 1.83 4.75 3.54
C ILE A 46 2.77 5.95 3.49
N LYS A 47 3.22 6.37 2.30
CA LYS A 47 4.05 7.57 2.12
C LYS A 47 3.32 8.84 2.55
N GLY A 48 2.05 8.98 2.19
CA GLY A 48 1.22 10.11 2.60
C GLY A 48 1.09 10.18 4.13
N SER A 49 0.74 9.05 4.75
CA SER A 49 0.62 8.94 6.22
C SER A 49 1.93 9.25 6.93
N LEU A 50 3.05 8.71 6.44
CA LEU A 50 4.38 8.99 7.00
C LEU A 50 4.75 10.46 6.90
N LYS A 51 4.52 11.09 5.74
CA LYS A 51 4.79 12.51 5.54
C LYS A 51 3.98 13.37 6.53
N ALA A 52 2.69 13.09 6.66
CA ALA A 52 1.83 13.77 7.62
C ALA A 52 2.32 13.57 9.07
N HIS A 53 2.75 12.36 9.42
CA HIS A 53 3.31 12.10 10.74
C HIS A 53 4.59 12.91 11.00
N LEU A 54 5.52 12.96 10.04
CA LEU A 54 6.76 13.72 10.14
C LEU A 54 6.52 15.24 10.24
N GLU A 55 5.55 15.78 9.52
CA GLU A 55 5.16 17.20 9.61
C GLU A 55 4.63 17.58 11.00
N ASN A 56 4.06 16.63 11.74
CA ASN A 56 3.56 16.82 13.10
C ASN A 56 4.61 16.57 14.19
N ILE A 57 5.83 16.14 13.84
CA ILE A 57 6.90 15.98 14.84
C ILE A 57 7.43 17.37 15.20
N GLU A 58 7.04 17.87 16.37
CA GLU A 58 7.70 19.02 16.99
C GLU A 58 9.10 18.61 17.45
N LEU A 59 10.12 19.27 16.91
CA LEU A 59 11.49 19.18 17.41
C LEU A 59 11.51 19.66 18.86
N LYS A 60 11.57 18.74 19.83
CA LYS A 60 11.85 19.11 21.22
C LYS A 60 13.23 19.79 21.28
N LYS A 61 13.23 21.12 21.39
CA LYS A 61 14.43 21.86 21.81
C LYS A 61 14.82 21.34 23.19
N LYS A 62 16.02 20.79 23.29
CA LYS A 62 16.63 20.38 24.56
C LYS A 62 17.08 21.67 25.26
N ASN A 63 16.45 21.98 26.40
CA ASN A 63 16.90 23.01 27.32
C ASN A 63 18.12 22.51 28.12
#